data_AF-A0A165XML1-F1
#
_entry.id   AF-A0A165XML1-F1
#
_cell.length_a   1.000
_cell.length_b   1.000
_cell.length_c   1.000
_cell.angle_alpha   90.00
_cell.angle_beta   90.00
_cell.angle_gamma   90.00
#
_symmetry.space_group_name_H-M   'P 1'
#
loop_
_entity.id
_entity.type
_entity.pdbx_description
1 polymer ?
#
loop_
_entity_poly.entity_id
_entity_poly.type
_entity_poly.pdbx_seq_one_letter_code
_entity_poly.pdbx_strand_id
1 'polypeptide(L)'
;MAEPPSASPSAPLPVLSVARETSDIYIVSPNASFAPPSPRLNQEIQMRSDGRYGDADYTARPQFYFPEYPHLPFIPTQSHLDYAGYKIMWRGLTPEDLEPILTHSNPSLRRLSPSTRDSLTTCMTSLLDDLDGYIASIRPLVSPPTLRHAFYLINHPRTRLHFAKQKMPWRDLCRIWGQFQRVWLEIAGMHEYLKVQFGRDVEPRLHPAESFLGAFTEQEDIARTLFASGVPVWRLSPHDPMHANIPSIAHHIYPALPALCPSSLGNVGDNNPWEPLGSFLRTDPSSVARRHREDNEFMPNAQALHVQTLPTSSRSELGSVENQRHLSHRAERNGASQGPAQRHHPYGPDPTHVLRTHRTS
;
A
#
# COMPACT_ATOMS: atom_id res chain seq x y z
N MET A 1 -25.04 17.07 8.36
CA MET A 1 -25.06 15.68 8.87
C MET A 1 -26.29 15.02 8.28
N ALA A 2 -26.12 14.17 7.26
CA ALA A 2 -27.17 13.25 6.86
C ALA A 2 -26.83 11.93 7.55
N GLU A 3 -27.71 11.46 8.44
CA GLU A 3 -27.65 10.07 8.92
C GLU A 3 -27.79 9.14 7.71
N PRO A 4 -27.05 8.03 7.66
CA PRO A 4 -27.31 6.99 6.68
C PRO A 4 -28.75 6.48 6.84
N PRO A 5 -29.39 5.97 5.77
CA PRO A 5 -30.73 5.42 5.85
C PRO A 5 -30.77 4.32 6.91
N SER A 6 -31.43 4.62 8.03
CA SER A 6 -31.70 3.70 9.12
C SER A 6 -32.54 2.54 8.59
N ALA A 7 -31.87 1.41 8.33
CA ALA A 7 -32.54 0.15 8.08
C ALA A 7 -33.42 -0.19 9.28
N SER A 8 -34.69 -0.52 9.04
CA SER A 8 -35.67 -0.80 10.08
C SER A 8 -35.11 -1.78 11.12
N PRO A 9 -35.07 -1.43 12.42
CA PRO A 9 -34.26 -2.15 13.40
C PRO A 9 -34.78 -3.56 13.78
N SER A 10 -35.96 -3.98 13.32
CA SER A 10 -36.68 -5.12 13.93
C SER A 10 -36.53 -6.48 13.26
N ALA A 11 -36.02 -6.59 12.03
CA ALA A 11 -35.86 -7.89 11.38
C ALA A 11 -34.45 -8.46 11.64
N PRO A 12 -34.32 -9.72 12.11
CA PRO A 12 -33.02 -10.37 12.23
C PRO A 12 -32.39 -10.54 10.85
N LEU A 13 -31.05 -10.46 10.78
CA LEU A 13 -30.33 -10.72 9.54
C LEU A 13 -30.70 -12.10 8.98
N PRO A 14 -31.01 -12.22 7.67
CA PRO A 14 -31.22 -13.52 7.08
C PRO A 14 -29.94 -14.35 7.25
N VAL A 15 -30.06 -15.63 7.55
CA VAL A 15 -28.89 -16.50 7.63
C VAL A 15 -28.91 -17.40 6.41
N LEU A 16 -27.97 -17.16 5.50
CA LEU A 16 -27.79 -17.98 4.30
C LEU A 16 -26.96 -19.22 4.61
N SER A 17 -25.95 -19.08 5.46
CA SER A 17 -24.98 -20.13 5.71
C SER A 17 -24.43 -20.10 7.13
N VAL A 18 -24.12 -21.30 7.65
CA VAL A 18 -23.53 -21.49 8.98
C VAL A 18 -22.34 -22.43 8.87
N ALA A 19 -21.27 -22.11 9.59
CA ALA A 19 -20.16 -23.01 9.85
C ALA A 19 -19.84 -23.01 11.36
N ARG A 20 -19.29 -24.11 11.86
CA ARG A 20 -18.86 -24.21 13.25
C ARG A 20 -17.39 -23.84 13.37
N GLU A 21 -17.09 -22.81 14.17
CA GLU A 21 -15.72 -22.34 14.40
C GLU A 21 -15.08 -23.05 15.61
N THR A 22 -15.80 -23.13 16.73
CA THR A 22 -15.36 -23.85 17.95
C THR A 22 -16.49 -24.70 18.53
N SER A 23 -16.30 -25.24 19.75
CA SER A 23 -17.38 -25.92 20.48
C SER A 23 -18.62 -25.04 20.63
N ASP A 24 -18.40 -23.74 20.87
CA ASP A 24 -19.42 -22.79 21.34
C ASP A 24 -19.56 -21.56 20.45
N ILE A 25 -18.83 -21.49 19.32
CA ILE A 25 -18.87 -20.35 18.40
C ILE A 25 -19.20 -20.84 16.99
N TYR A 26 -20.16 -20.17 16.37
CA TYR A 26 -20.58 -20.37 15.00
C TYR A 26 -20.25 -19.15 14.15
N ILE A 27 -19.84 -19.39 12.91
CA ILE A 27 -19.79 -18.39 11.85
C ILE A 27 -21.13 -18.39 11.14
N VAL A 28 -21.78 -17.23 11.10
CA VAL A 28 -23.10 -17.01 10.51
C VAL A 28 -22.95 -15.98 9.40
N SER A 29 -23.37 -16.29 8.17
CA SER A 29 -23.32 -15.34 7.06
C SER A 29 -24.68 -15.13 6.40
N PRO A 30 -25.07 -13.88 6.12
CA PRO A 30 -26.29 -13.56 5.40
C PRO A 30 -26.14 -13.60 3.88
N ASN A 31 -24.92 -13.55 3.35
CA ASN A 31 -24.65 -13.38 1.91
C ASN A 31 -23.45 -14.16 1.37
N ALA A 32 -22.67 -14.84 2.20
CA ALA A 32 -21.61 -15.73 1.74
C ALA A 32 -22.08 -17.18 1.65
N SER A 33 -21.68 -17.87 0.59
CA SER A 33 -21.92 -19.31 0.35
C SER A 33 -20.83 -20.20 0.96
N PHE A 34 -19.77 -19.60 1.51
CA PHE A 34 -18.63 -20.29 2.12
C PHE A 34 -18.21 -19.60 3.43
N ALA A 35 -17.49 -20.32 4.28
CA ALA A 35 -16.95 -19.82 5.55
C ALA A 35 -15.42 -19.87 5.49
N PRO A 36 -14.72 -18.73 5.41
CA PRO A 36 -13.27 -18.71 5.50
C PRO A 36 -12.84 -19.09 6.93
N PRO A 37 -11.63 -19.61 7.12
CA PRO A 37 -11.05 -19.76 8.45
C PRO A 37 -11.00 -18.40 9.14
N SER A 38 -11.49 -18.31 10.39
CA SER A 38 -11.42 -17.06 11.11
C SER A 38 -9.97 -16.68 11.44
N PRO A 39 -9.63 -15.37 11.48
CA PRO A 39 -8.36 -14.92 11.98
C PRO A 39 -8.07 -15.49 13.38
N ARG A 40 -6.86 -16.05 13.55
CA ARG A 40 -6.40 -16.56 14.86
C ARG A 40 -6.48 -15.46 15.91
N LEU A 41 -6.83 -15.80 17.15
CA LEU A 41 -6.92 -14.82 18.24
C LEU A 41 -5.70 -13.91 18.34
N ASN A 42 -4.51 -14.50 18.29
CA ASN A 42 -3.24 -13.80 18.12
C ASN A 42 -2.65 -14.16 16.76
N GLN A 43 -2.38 -13.15 15.94
CA GLN A 43 -1.74 -13.29 14.64
C GLN A 43 -0.34 -12.71 14.70
N GLU A 44 0.65 -13.55 14.42
CA GLU A 44 1.99 -13.10 14.12
C GLU A 44 2.01 -12.53 12.70
N ILE A 45 2.46 -11.28 12.56
CA ILE A 45 2.55 -10.61 11.27
C ILE A 45 3.98 -10.76 10.76
N GLN A 46 4.16 -11.63 9.77
CA GLN A 46 5.46 -11.89 9.18
C GLN A 46 5.35 -11.99 7.66
N MET A 47 6.26 -11.31 6.97
CA MET A 47 6.32 -11.35 5.51
C MET A 47 6.79 -12.72 5.03
N ARG A 48 6.25 -13.17 3.89
CA ARG A 48 6.55 -14.45 3.26
C ARG A 48 7.25 -14.23 1.93
N SER A 49 7.67 -15.33 1.31
CA SER A 49 8.50 -15.36 0.08
C SER A 49 7.97 -14.56 -1.10
N ASP A 50 6.66 -14.30 -1.13
CA ASP A 50 5.96 -13.50 -2.13
C ASP A 50 5.86 -12.00 -1.78
N GLY A 51 6.41 -11.58 -0.64
CA GLY A 51 6.34 -10.19 -0.14
C GLY A 51 5.04 -9.84 0.58
N ARG A 52 4.14 -10.81 0.78
CA ARG A 52 2.85 -10.64 1.47
C ARG A 52 2.91 -11.20 2.90
N TYR A 53 1.84 -10.99 3.69
CA TYR A 53 1.79 -11.40 5.11
C TYR A 53 1.00 -12.70 5.37
N GLY A 54 0.73 -13.49 4.33
CA GLY A 54 -0.01 -14.75 4.45
C GLY A 54 -1.40 -14.58 5.08
N ASP A 55 -1.69 -15.34 6.14
CA ASP A 55 -3.01 -15.31 6.80
C ASP A 55 -3.31 -13.97 7.48
N ALA A 56 -2.28 -13.20 7.84
CA ALA A 56 -2.44 -11.88 8.43
C ALA A 56 -2.59 -10.77 7.39
N ASP A 57 -2.51 -11.07 6.08
CA ASP A 57 -2.60 -10.07 5.03
C ASP A 57 -4.06 -9.69 4.75
N TYR A 58 -4.44 -8.47 5.14
CA TYR A 58 -5.79 -7.93 4.96
C TYR A 58 -6.19 -7.74 3.50
N THR A 59 -5.25 -7.86 2.55
CA THR A 59 -5.53 -7.81 1.10
C THR A 59 -5.65 -9.19 0.46
N ALA A 60 -5.40 -10.26 1.21
CA ALA A 60 -5.46 -11.64 0.71
C ALA A 60 -6.48 -12.50 1.45
N ARG A 61 -6.84 -12.12 2.68
CA ARG A 61 -7.73 -12.88 3.56
C ARG A 61 -8.68 -11.93 4.29
N PRO A 62 -9.95 -12.32 4.49
CA PRO A 62 -10.86 -11.57 5.35
C PRO A 62 -10.28 -11.44 6.75
N GLN A 63 -10.33 -10.23 7.31
CA GLN A 63 -9.93 -9.94 8.69
C GLN A 63 -11.16 -9.53 9.50
N PHE A 64 -10.99 -9.28 10.79
CA PHE A 64 -12.03 -8.59 11.56
C PHE A 64 -12.22 -7.17 11.05
N TYR A 65 -13.47 -6.70 11.10
CA TYR A 65 -13.80 -5.33 10.76
C TYR A 65 -13.11 -4.36 11.73
N PHE A 66 -12.44 -3.35 11.16
CA PHE A 66 -11.83 -2.26 11.92
C PHE A 66 -12.53 -0.94 11.59
N PRO A 67 -13.20 -0.28 12.55
CA PRO A 67 -13.82 1.03 12.32
C PRO A 67 -12.86 2.10 11.81
N GLU A 68 -11.57 2.00 12.16
CA GLU A 68 -10.50 2.89 11.69
C GLU A 68 -10.15 2.69 10.21
N TYR A 69 -10.45 1.50 9.67
CA TYR A 69 -10.17 1.11 8.28
C TYR A 69 -11.42 0.47 7.65
N PRO A 70 -12.53 1.22 7.53
CA PRO A 70 -13.84 0.68 7.12
C PRO A 70 -13.87 0.23 5.66
N HIS A 71 -12.86 0.60 4.87
CA HIS A 71 -12.70 0.23 3.46
C HIS A 71 -12.07 -1.14 3.23
N LEU A 72 -11.39 -1.75 4.22
CA LEU A 72 -10.73 -3.04 4.03
C LEU A 72 -11.67 -4.18 3.61
N PRO A 73 -12.91 -4.30 4.12
CA PRO A 73 -13.86 -5.31 3.64
C PRO A 73 -14.20 -5.16 2.15
N PHE A 74 -14.07 -3.96 1.60
CA PHE A 74 -14.37 -3.63 0.19
C PHE A 74 -13.19 -3.88 -0.74
N ILE A 75 -12.07 -4.41 -0.24
CA ILE A 75 -10.95 -4.80 -1.12
C ILE A 75 -11.47 -5.83 -2.12
N PRO A 76 -11.33 -5.56 -3.44
CA PRO A 76 -11.84 -6.45 -4.45
C PRO A 76 -11.04 -7.76 -4.49
N THR A 77 -11.70 -8.83 -4.94
CA THR A 77 -11.05 -10.08 -5.32
C THR A 77 -10.80 -10.10 -6.83
N GLN A 78 -10.09 -11.13 -7.30
CA GLN A 78 -9.91 -11.37 -8.74
C GLN A 78 -11.23 -11.59 -9.48
N SER A 79 -12.31 -11.95 -8.77
CA SER A 79 -13.65 -12.13 -9.35
C SER A 79 -14.40 -10.81 -9.58
N HIS A 80 -13.91 -9.69 -9.04
CA HIS A 80 -14.53 -8.39 -9.23
C HIS A 80 -14.36 -7.89 -10.66
N LEU A 81 -15.47 -7.67 -11.38
CA LEU A 81 -15.45 -7.37 -12.83
C LEU A 81 -14.56 -6.17 -13.20
N ASP A 82 -14.66 -5.07 -12.45
CA ASP A 82 -13.87 -3.86 -12.71
C ASP A 82 -12.36 -4.04 -12.45
N TYR A 83 -11.97 -5.02 -11.63
CA TYR A 83 -10.58 -5.21 -11.21
C TYR A 83 -9.94 -6.52 -11.75
N ALA A 84 -10.73 -7.44 -12.31
CA ALA A 84 -10.28 -8.72 -12.85
C ALA A 84 -9.24 -8.58 -13.97
N GLY A 85 -9.32 -7.47 -14.74
CA GLY A 85 -8.40 -7.16 -15.83
C GLY A 85 -6.96 -6.88 -15.40
N TYR A 86 -6.72 -6.49 -14.14
CA TYR A 86 -5.40 -6.12 -13.61
C TYR A 86 -4.58 -7.35 -13.22
N LYS A 87 -4.32 -8.25 -14.19
CA LYS A 87 -3.68 -9.57 -13.98
C LYS A 87 -2.40 -9.53 -13.14
N ILE A 88 -1.60 -8.47 -13.25
CA ILE A 88 -0.34 -8.28 -12.54
C ILE A 88 -0.52 -8.13 -11.01
N MET A 89 -1.70 -7.69 -10.56
CA MET A 89 -2.02 -7.51 -9.13
C MET A 89 -2.46 -8.81 -8.45
N TRP A 90 -2.84 -9.81 -9.24
CA TRP A 90 -3.40 -11.07 -8.76
C TRP A 90 -2.41 -12.24 -8.73
N ARG A 91 -1.17 -12.05 -9.21
CA ARG A 91 -0.16 -13.11 -9.29
C ARG A 91 1.19 -12.71 -8.69
N GLY A 92 1.98 -13.71 -8.30
CA GLY A 92 3.37 -13.51 -7.90
C GLY A 92 4.29 -13.17 -9.07
N LEU A 93 5.50 -12.69 -8.76
CA LEU A 93 6.57 -12.53 -9.74
C LEU A 93 7.05 -13.89 -10.24
N THR A 94 7.33 -13.94 -11.53
CA THR A 94 7.89 -15.08 -12.24
C THR A 94 9.21 -14.69 -12.91
N PRO A 95 10.05 -15.63 -13.36
CA PRO A 95 11.27 -15.30 -14.10
C PRO A 95 11.03 -14.47 -15.37
N GLU A 96 9.85 -14.61 -16.01
CA GLU A 96 9.46 -13.84 -17.20
C GLU A 96 9.21 -12.36 -16.91
N ASP A 97 8.94 -12.02 -15.64
CA ASP A 97 8.76 -10.64 -15.20
C ASP A 97 10.07 -9.90 -14.98
N LEU A 98 11.20 -10.59 -15.12
CA LEU A 98 12.53 -10.08 -14.81
C LEU A 98 13.33 -9.87 -16.08
N GLU A 99 14.25 -8.91 -16.03
CA GLU A 99 15.28 -8.82 -17.06
C GLU A 99 16.24 -10.01 -16.98
N PRO A 100 16.74 -10.50 -18.13
CA PRO A 100 17.73 -11.57 -18.14
C PRO A 100 19.02 -11.13 -17.45
N ILE A 101 19.64 -12.05 -16.69
CA ILE A 101 20.98 -11.80 -16.15
C ILE A 101 21.98 -11.91 -17.29
N LEU A 102 22.67 -10.83 -17.61
CA LEU A 102 23.78 -10.85 -18.55
C LEU A 102 25.03 -11.42 -17.86
N THR A 103 25.90 -12.09 -18.61
CA THR A 103 27.11 -12.77 -18.11
C THR A 103 28.05 -11.86 -17.31
N HIS A 104 28.03 -10.55 -17.58
CA HIS A 104 28.85 -9.54 -16.89
C HIS A 104 28.09 -8.77 -15.79
N SER A 105 26.84 -9.12 -15.52
CA SER A 105 26.02 -8.50 -14.47
C SER A 105 26.18 -9.23 -13.15
N ASN A 106 26.01 -8.51 -12.04
CA ASN A 106 25.93 -9.13 -10.73
C ASN A 106 24.66 -10.00 -10.66
N PRO A 107 24.76 -11.35 -10.61
CA PRO A 107 23.60 -12.24 -10.65
C PRO A 107 22.70 -12.13 -9.41
N SER A 108 23.19 -11.50 -8.33
CA SER A 108 22.40 -11.28 -7.11
C SER A 108 21.40 -10.13 -7.24
N LEU A 109 21.60 -9.21 -8.20
CA LEU A 109 20.72 -8.06 -8.41
C LEU A 109 19.76 -8.32 -9.57
N ARG A 110 18.48 -8.12 -9.31
CA ARG A 110 17.37 -8.31 -10.24
C ARG A 110 16.65 -7.01 -10.51
N ARG A 111 15.96 -6.94 -11.64
CA ARG A 111 15.13 -5.80 -12.04
C ARG A 111 13.95 -6.32 -12.84
N LEU A 112 12.80 -5.67 -12.66
CA LEU A 112 11.61 -5.95 -13.45
C LEU A 112 11.88 -5.67 -14.94
N SER A 113 11.33 -6.52 -15.81
CA SER A 113 11.35 -6.32 -17.25
C SER A 113 10.70 -4.97 -17.62
N PRO A 114 11.03 -4.36 -18.77
CA PRO A 114 10.34 -3.15 -19.24
C PRO A 114 8.81 -3.31 -19.28
N SER A 115 8.31 -4.40 -19.85
CA SER A 115 6.87 -4.66 -19.98
C SER A 115 6.16 -4.78 -18.63
N THR A 116 6.78 -5.47 -17.66
CA THR A 116 6.23 -5.59 -16.31
C THR A 116 6.22 -4.24 -15.58
N ARG A 117 7.26 -3.40 -15.76
CA ARG A 117 7.30 -2.04 -15.20
C ARG A 117 6.23 -1.13 -15.80
N ASP A 118 6.07 -1.16 -17.11
CA ASP A 118 5.08 -0.33 -17.81
C ASP A 118 3.66 -0.74 -17.42
N SER A 119 3.41 -2.05 -17.33
CA SER A 119 2.14 -2.60 -16.84
C SER A 119 1.86 -2.17 -15.40
N LEU A 120 2.82 -2.35 -14.49
CA LEU A 120 2.70 -1.95 -13.09
C LEU A 120 2.43 -0.44 -12.97
N THR A 121 3.20 0.38 -13.70
CA THR A 121 3.06 1.84 -13.71
C THR A 121 1.66 2.24 -14.16
N THR A 122 1.21 1.70 -15.29
CA THR A 122 -0.12 1.99 -15.86
C THR A 122 -1.25 1.60 -14.91
N CYS A 123 -1.17 0.39 -14.33
CA CYS A 123 -2.17 -0.11 -13.38
C CYS A 123 -2.26 0.78 -12.13
N MET A 124 -1.11 1.25 -11.63
CA MET A 124 -1.05 2.14 -10.48
C MET A 124 -1.60 3.52 -10.80
N THR A 125 -1.10 4.17 -11.86
CA THR A 125 -1.49 5.54 -12.19
C THR A 125 -2.98 5.64 -12.53
N SER A 126 -3.52 4.67 -13.28
CA SER A 126 -4.95 4.66 -13.62
C SER A 126 -5.82 4.69 -12.36
N LEU A 127 -5.60 3.75 -11.43
CA LEU A 127 -6.41 3.65 -10.22
C LEU A 127 -6.21 4.85 -9.27
N LEU A 128 -4.98 5.37 -9.21
CA LEU A 128 -4.67 6.57 -8.43
C LEU A 128 -5.43 7.79 -8.95
N ASP A 129 -5.44 7.98 -10.27
CA ASP A 129 -6.09 9.12 -10.90
C ASP A 129 -7.62 9.00 -10.82
N ASP A 130 -8.16 7.77 -10.92
CA ASP A 130 -9.58 7.50 -10.69
C ASP A 130 -10.01 7.86 -9.27
N LEU A 131 -9.27 7.40 -8.25
CA LEU A 131 -9.59 7.69 -6.85
C LEU A 131 -9.43 9.19 -6.53
N ASP A 132 -8.36 9.83 -7.02
CA ASP A 132 -8.09 11.26 -6.80
C ASP A 132 -9.19 12.12 -7.44
N GLY A 133 -9.59 11.80 -8.68
CA GLY A 133 -10.70 12.44 -9.38
C GLY A 133 -12.04 12.24 -8.67
N TYR A 134 -12.32 11.03 -8.19
CA TYR A 134 -13.54 10.73 -7.45
C TYR A 134 -13.59 11.49 -6.13
N ILE A 135 -12.52 11.47 -5.33
CA ILE A 135 -12.41 12.22 -4.06
C ILE A 135 -12.61 13.71 -4.31
N ALA A 136 -12.04 14.28 -5.37
CA ALA A 136 -12.25 15.69 -5.71
C ALA A 136 -13.74 16.02 -5.89
N SER A 137 -14.53 15.10 -6.45
CA SER A 137 -15.97 15.29 -6.67
C SER A 137 -16.83 15.18 -5.40
N ILE A 138 -16.40 14.38 -4.41
CA ILE A 138 -17.17 14.13 -3.17
C ILE A 138 -16.54 14.77 -1.92
N ARG A 139 -15.42 15.49 -2.04
CA ARG A 139 -14.61 16.00 -0.91
C ARG A 139 -15.42 16.62 0.24
N PRO A 140 -16.44 17.47 0.02
CA PRO A 140 -17.20 18.08 1.12
C PRO A 140 -17.99 17.09 1.98
N LEU A 141 -18.25 15.88 1.46
CA LEU A 141 -19.06 14.85 2.11
C LEU A 141 -18.24 13.86 2.93
N VAL A 142 -16.94 13.76 2.63
CA VAL A 142 -16.06 12.74 3.24
C VAL A 142 -15.48 13.26 4.55
N SER A 143 -15.46 12.40 5.57
CA SER A 143 -14.91 12.76 6.88
C SER A 143 -13.41 13.11 6.78
N PRO A 144 -12.88 14.05 7.60
CA PRO A 144 -11.47 14.39 7.59
C PRO A 144 -10.51 13.20 7.84
N PRO A 145 -10.79 12.25 8.76
CA PRO A 145 -9.97 11.05 8.91
C PRO A 145 -9.90 10.19 7.63
N THR A 146 -11.04 9.93 6.98
CA THR A 146 -11.09 9.15 5.74
C THR A 146 -10.34 9.85 4.62
N LEU A 147 -10.50 11.18 4.47
CA LEU A 147 -9.75 11.97 3.50
C LEU A 147 -8.24 11.88 3.73
N ARG A 148 -7.77 12.03 4.98
CA ARG A 148 -6.34 11.90 5.31
C ARG A 148 -5.79 10.53 4.92
N HIS A 149 -6.52 9.46 5.22
CA HIS A 149 -6.11 8.11 4.85
C HIS A 149 -6.08 7.92 3.33
N ALA A 150 -7.10 8.39 2.62
CA ALA A 150 -7.13 8.31 1.16
C ALA A 150 -5.98 9.09 0.50
N PHE A 151 -5.63 10.28 1.01
CA PHE A 151 -4.44 11.00 0.55
C PHE A 151 -3.14 10.28 0.87
N TYR A 152 -3.04 9.60 2.01
CA TYR A 152 -1.89 8.74 2.30
C TYR A 152 -1.77 7.62 1.25
N LEU A 153 -2.87 6.91 0.97
CA LEU A 153 -2.92 5.84 -0.02
C LEU A 153 -2.57 6.32 -1.43
N ILE A 154 -2.94 7.55 -1.80
CA ILE A 154 -2.59 8.13 -3.10
C ILE A 154 -1.10 8.52 -3.18
N ASN A 155 -0.59 9.20 -2.16
CA ASN A 155 0.77 9.75 -2.21
C ASN A 155 1.87 8.70 -1.99
N HIS A 156 1.58 7.67 -1.18
CA HIS A 156 2.53 6.61 -0.86
C HIS A 156 3.10 5.90 -2.11
N PRO A 157 2.28 5.33 -3.03
CA PRO A 157 2.80 4.71 -4.24
C PRO A 157 3.39 5.73 -5.22
N ARG A 158 2.83 6.95 -5.35
CA ARG A 158 3.35 8.00 -6.25
C ARG A 158 4.82 8.32 -5.95
N THR A 159 5.17 8.43 -4.68
CA THR A 159 6.55 8.74 -4.26
C THR A 159 7.52 7.55 -4.40
N ARG A 160 7.01 6.32 -4.45
CA ARG A 160 7.82 5.08 -4.40
C ARG A 160 7.86 4.31 -5.71
N LEU A 161 7.06 4.67 -6.71
CA LEU A 161 6.98 3.95 -7.99
C LEU A 161 8.33 3.89 -8.73
N HIS A 162 9.23 4.84 -8.48
CA HIS A 162 10.58 4.83 -9.03
C HIS A 162 11.41 3.61 -8.59
N PHE A 163 11.10 2.98 -7.45
CA PHE A 163 11.76 1.73 -7.01
C PHE A 163 11.55 0.58 -7.99
N ALA A 164 10.44 0.55 -8.73
CA ALA A 164 10.21 -0.47 -9.76
C ALA A 164 11.26 -0.47 -10.88
N LYS A 165 12.00 0.64 -11.05
CA LYS A 165 13.04 0.80 -12.07
C LYS A 165 14.45 0.40 -11.60
N GLN A 166 14.63 0.18 -10.30
CA GLN A 166 15.93 -0.06 -9.69
C GLN A 166 16.34 -1.54 -9.80
N LYS A 167 17.66 -1.78 -9.78
CA LYS A 167 18.21 -3.12 -9.55
C LYS A 167 18.29 -3.35 -8.04
N MET A 168 17.85 -4.51 -7.55
CA MET A 168 17.86 -4.85 -6.13
C MET A 168 17.93 -6.37 -5.91
N PRO A 169 18.33 -6.83 -4.71
CA PRO A 169 18.26 -8.25 -4.37
C PRO A 169 16.85 -8.83 -4.55
N TRP A 170 16.75 -10.13 -4.84
CA TRP A 170 15.46 -10.81 -5.01
C TRP A 170 14.51 -10.59 -3.81
N ARG A 171 15.04 -10.65 -2.59
CA ARG A 171 14.31 -10.41 -1.34
C ARG A 171 13.65 -9.02 -1.31
N ASP A 172 14.40 -7.98 -1.66
CA ASP A 172 13.90 -6.61 -1.71
C ASP A 172 12.86 -6.45 -2.84
N LEU A 173 13.09 -7.11 -3.97
CA LEU A 173 12.17 -7.09 -5.11
C LEU A 173 10.82 -7.72 -4.74
N CYS A 174 10.81 -8.88 -4.09
CA CYS A 174 9.58 -9.50 -3.58
C CYS A 174 8.85 -8.57 -2.60
N ARG A 175 9.58 -7.95 -1.66
CA ARG A 175 8.99 -7.01 -0.69
C ARG A 175 8.33 -5.81 -1.38
N ILE A 176 9.02 -5.17 -2.32
CA ILE A 176 8.50 -4.05 -3.10
C ILE A 176 7.28 -4.48 -3.93
N TRP A 177 7.34 -5.66 -4.53
CA TRP A 177 6.21 -6.21 -5.29
C TRP A 177 4.98 -6.41 -4.42
N GLY A 178 5.13 -7.11 -3.29
CA GLY A 178 4.05 -7.31 -2.32
C GLY A 178 3.49 -5.99 -1.78
N GLN A 179 4.35 -4.99 -1.54
CA GLN A 179 3.95 -3.64 -1.15
C GLN A 179 3.09 -2.97 -2.24
N PHE A 180 3.51 -3.03 -3.51
CA PHE A 180 2.72 -2.47 -4.61
C PHE A 180 1.36 -3.17 -4.74
N GLN A 181 1.32 -4.50 -4.69
CA GLN A 181 0.04 -5.21 -4.75
C GLN A 181 -0.89 -4.83 -3.60
N ARG A 182 -0.36 -4.79 -2.37
CA ARG A 182 -1.13 -4.44 -1.17
C ARG A 182 -1.69 -3.02 -1.24
N VAL A 183 -0.86 -2.02 -1.57
CA VAL A 183 -1.33 -0.63 -1.64
C VAL A 183 -2.34 -0.44 -2.78
N TRP A 184 -2.14 -1.10 -3.92
CA TRP A 184 -3.10 -1.05 -5.02
C TRP A 184 -4.45 -1.63 -4.63
N LEU A 185 -4.46 -2.80 -3.98
CA LEU A 185 -5.68 -3.44 -3.48
C LEU A 185 -6.38 -2.60 -2.42
N GLU A 186 -5.62 -1.94 -1.53
CA GLU A 186 -6.20 -1.04 -0.53
C GLU A 186 -6.79 0.23 -1.16
N ILE A 187 -6.15 0.81 -2.17
CA ILE A 187 -6.71 1.92 -2.96
C ILE A 187 -8.00 1.50 -3.64
N ALA A 188 -8.04 0.31 -4.24
CA ALA A 188 -9.24 -0.23 -4.88
C ALA A 188 -10.37 -0.41 -3.86
N GLY A 189 -10.07 -0.96 -2.67
CA GLY A 189 -11.05 -1.07 -1.58
C GLY A 189 -11.54 0.30 -1.08
N MET A 190 -10.66 1.30 -0.96
CA MET A 190 -11.05 2.67 -0.64
C MET A 190 -11.97 3.26 -1.71
N HIS A 191 -11.69 3.01 -2.99
CA HIS A 191 -12.52 3.49 -4.10
C HIS A 191 -13.93 2.89 -4.04
N GLU A 192 -14.05 1.57 -3.88
CA GLU A 192 -15.35 0.88 -3.77
C GLU A 192 -16.12 1.29 -2.52
N TYR A 193 -15.45 1.41 -1.37
CA TYR A 193 -16.04 1.93 -0.16
C TYR A 193 -16.66 3.33 -0.36
N LEU A 194 -15.91 4.27 -0.96
CA LEU A 194 -16.42 5.62 -1.20
C LEU A 194 -17.54 5.66 -2.25
N LYS A 195 -17.52 4.76 -3.24
CA LYS A 195 -18.65 4.61 -4.20
C LYS A 195 -19.91 4.13 -3.50
N VAL A 196 -19.81 3.15 -2.60
CA VAL A 196 -20.98 2.67 -1.85
C VAL A 196 -21.51 3.75 -0.91
N GLN A 197 -20.64 4.52 -0.25
CA GLN A 197 -21.06 5.54 0.71
C GLN A 197 -21.60 6.83 0.05
N PHE A 198 -21.06 7.23 -1.09
CA PHE A 198 -21.34 8.55 -1.69
C PHE A 198 -21.77 8.49 -3.16
N GLY A 199 -21.85 7.29 -3.73
CA GLY A 199 -22.30 7.08 -5.10
C GLY A 199 -23.71 7.60 -5.29
N ARG A 200 -23.93 8.28 -6.41
CA ARG A 200 -25.24 8.83 -6.80
C ARG A 200 -26.00 7.90 -7.75
N ASP A 201 -25.47 6.71 -8.01
CA ASP A 201 -26.09 5.76 -8.92
C ASP A 201 -27.45 5.35 -8.35
N VAL A 202 -28.50 5.53 -9.17
CA VAL A 202 -29.90 5.27 -8.82
C VAL A 202 -30.16 3.78 -8.58
N GLU A 203 -29.31 2.92 -9.13
CA GLU A 203 -29.29 1.48 -8.85
C GLU A 203 -27.91 1.07 -8.31
N PRO A 204 -27.84 0.50 -7.09
CA PRO A 204 -26.58 -0.06 -6.60
C PRO A 204 -26.17 -1.21 -7.51
N ARG A 205 -24.94 -1.15 -8.04
CA ARG A 205 -24.33 -2.30 -8.73
C ARG A 205 -24.16 -3.41 -7.71
N LEU A 206 -25.06 -4.39 -7.75
CA LEU A 206 -24.96 -5.57 -6.91
C LEU A 206 -23.85 -6.46 -7.47
N HIS A 207 -22.66 -6.32 -6.91
CA HIS A 207 -21.59 -7.27 -7.12
C HIS A 207 -21.94 -8.59 -6.41
N PRO A 208 -21.62 -9.76 -7.01
CA PRO A 208 -21.66 -11.02 -6.27
C PRO A 208 -20.83 -10.88 -5.00
N ALA A 209 -21.26 -11.50 -3.90
CA ALA A 209 -20.56 -11.42 -2.61
C ALA A 209 -19.06 -11.74 -2.77
N GLU A 210 -18.72 -12.74 -3.58
CA GLU A 210 -17.34 -13.15 -3.88
C GLU A 210 -16.45 -12.07 -4.53
N SER A 211 -17.01 -10.93 -4.93
CA SER A 211 -16.27 -9.81 -5.53
C SER A 211 -15.44 -9.03 -4.51
N PHE A 212 -15.74 -9.16 -3.22
CA PHE A 212 -15.04 -8.48 -2.14
C PHE A 212 -14.44 -9.47 -1.14
N LEU A 213 -13.36 -9.09 -0.46
CA LEU A 213 -12.79 -9.90 0.61
C LEU A 213 -13.79 -10.09 1.75
N GLY A 214 -14.54 -9.05 2.11
CA GLY A 214 -15.44 -9.09 3.25
C GLY A 214 -14.72 -9.07 4.60
N ALA A 215 -15.47 -9.29 5.68
CA ALA A 215 -14.94 -9.22 7.03
C ALA A 215 -15.67 -10.10 8.04
N PHE A 216 -14.94 -10.43 9.11
CA PHE A 216 -15.50 -10.97 10.33
C PHE A 216 -15.98 -9.87 11.26
N THR A 217 -17.02 -10.14 12.03
CA THR A 217 -17.50 -9.25 13.09
C THR A 217 -18.23 -10.03 14.17
N GLU A 218 -18.24 -9.51 15.39
CA GLU A 218 -19.12 -10.00 16.47
C GLU A 218 -20.38 -9.12 16.60
N GLN A 219 -20.39 -7.94 15.97
CA GLN A 219 -21.44 -6.93 16.10
C GLN A 219 -22.45 -7.02 14.96
N GLU A 220 -23.74 -7.04 15.30
CA GLU A 220 -24.83 -7.24 14.33
C GLU A 220 -25.07 -6.01 13.43
N ASP A 221 -24.90 -4.80 13.96
CA ASP A 221 -25.00 -3.53 13.25
C ASP A 221 -23.96 -3.41 12.12
N ILE A 222 -22.71 -3.79 12.40
CA ILE A 222 -21.64 -3.89 11.41
C ILE A 222 -22.02 -4.92 10.35
N ALA A 223 -22.52 -6.09 10.77
CA ALA A 223 -22.95 -7.13 9.83
C ALA A 223 -24.10 -6.67 8.92
N ARG A 224 -25.08 -5.93 9.46
CA ARG A 224 -26.17 -5.32 8.67
C ARG A 224 -25.64 -4.33 7.66
N THR A 225 -24.69 -3.48 8.06
CA THR A 225 -24.10 -2.46 7.18
C THR A 225 -23.33 -3.10 6.02
N LEU A 226 -22.49 -4.10 6.29
CA LEU A 226 -21.75 -4.82 5.25
C LEU A 226 -22.68 -5.61 4.32
N PHE A 227 -23.69 -6.29 4.88
CA PHE A 227 -24.70 -7.00 4.11
C PHE A 227 -25.48 -6.07 3.16
N ALA A 228 -25.95 -4.92 3.67
CA ALA A 228 -26.63 -3.91 2.86
C ALA A 228 -25.73 -3.32 1.76
N SER A 229 -24.41 -3.34 1.96
CA SER A 229 -23.41 -2.90 1.00
C SER A 229 -23.02 -3.99 -0.02
N GLY A 230 -23.60 -5.19 0.05
CA GLY A 230 -23.24 -6.32 -0.82
C GLY A 230 -21.88 -6.96 -0.51
N VAL A 231 -21.28 -6.62 0.63
CA VAL A 231 -19.96 -7.13 1.05
C VAL A 231 -20.13 -8.40 1.88
N PRO A 232 -19.37 -9.49 1.64
CA PRO A 232 -19.43 -10.69 2.46
C PRO A 232 -19.20 -10.39 3.92
N VAL A 233 -20.03 -10.95 4.78
CA VAL A 233 -19.83 -10.85 6.22
C VAL A 233 -19.98 -12.18 6.91
N TRP A 234 -19.07 -12.44 7.84
CA TRP A 234 -19.04 -13.63 8.68
C TRP A 234 -19.17 -13.20 10.13
N ARG A 235 -20.39 -13.28 10.68
CA ARG A 235 -20.65 -12.90 12.06
C ARG A 235 -20.35 -14.06 12.99
N LEU A 236 -19.51 -13.86 14.00
CA LEU A 236 -19.31 -14.84 15.06
C LEU A 236 -20.45 -14.75 16.07
N SER A 237 -21.09 -15.89 16.35
CA SER A 237 -22.22 -16.00 17.26
C SER A 237 -21.99 -17.13 18.27
N PRO A 238 -22.14 -16.88 19.58
CA PRO A 238 -22.07 -17.93 20.60
C PRO A 238 -23.32 -18.80 20.65
N HIS A 239 -24.42 -18.33 20.05
CA HIS A 239 -25.68 -19.06 20.01
C HIS A 239 -25.72 -20.00 18.82
N ASP A 240 -26.14 -21.24 19.07
CA ASP A 240 -26.36 -22.24 18.05
C ASP A 240 -27.51 -21.82 17.11
N PRO A 241 -27.23 -21.49 15.84
CA PRO A 241 -28.26 -21.13 14.89
C PRO A 241 -28.97 -22.37 14.30
N MET A 242 -28.57 -23.60 14.65
CA MET A 242 -29.09 -24.87 14.10
C MET A 242 -30.59 -25.13 14.33
N HIS A 243 -31.30 -24.26 15.06
CA HIS A 243 -32.76 -24.34 15.17
C HIS A 243 -33.51 -23.90 13.89
N ALA A 244 -32.81 -23.30 12.92
CA ALA A 244 -33.34 -23.05 11.60
C ALA A 244 -32.71 -24.03 10.59
N ASN A 245 -33.47 -24.51 9.60
CA ASN A 245 -33.03 -25.38 8.50
C ASN A 245 -32.00 -24.70 7.57
N ILE A 246 -30.91 -24.19 8.14
CA ILE A 246 -29.86 -23.46 7.46
C ILE A 246 -28.81 -24.48 7.02
N PRO A 247 -28.39 -24.47 5.75
CA PRO A 247 -27.36 -25.37 5.28
C PRO A 247 -26.03 -25.10 6.02
N SER A 248 -25.49 -26.18 6.60
CA SER A 248 -24.09 -26.19 7.06
C SER A 248 -23.18 -26.19 5.83
N ILE A 249 -22.27 -25.23 5.76
CA ILE A 249 -21.36 -25.08 4.63
C ILE A 249 -19.95 -25.51 5.00
N ALA A 250 -19.22 -26.02 4.00
CA ALA A 250 -17.83 -26.39 4.19
C ALA A 250 -16.97 -25.14 4.41
N HIS A 251 -15.95 -25.28 5.25
CA HIS A 251 -14.91 -24.27 5.40
C HIS A 251 -14.17 -24.11 4.07
N HIS A 252 -13.94 -22.86 3.67
CA HIS A 252 -13.13 -22.56 2.51
C HIS A 252 -11.67 -22.93 2.79
N ILE A 253 -11.09 -23.74 1.92
CA ILE A 253 -9.70 -24.16 2.04
C ILE A 253 -8.88 -23.28 1.13
N TYR A 254 -8.11 -22.38 1.74
CA TYR A 254 -7.18 -21.56 1.00
C TYR A 254 -5.94 -22.36 0.56
N PRO A 255 -5.27 -21.94 -0.54
CA PRO A 255 -3.99 -22.51 -0.93
C PRO A 255 -2.95 -22.42 0.19
N ALA A 256 -2.02 -23.38 0.19
CA ALA A 256 -0.91 -23.39 1.12
C ALA A 256 -0.14 -22.08 1.07
N LEU A 257 0.22 -21.57 2.25
CA LEU A 257 0.95 -20.31 2.35
C LEU A 257 2.35 -20.44 1.72
N PRO A 258 2.84 -19.37 1.07
CA PRO A 258 4.23 -19.31 0.62
C PRO A 258 5.21 -19.57 1.77
N ALA A 259 6.43 -20.01 1.45
CA ALA A 259 7.46 -20.21 2.46
C ALA A 259 7.81 -18.88 3.17
N LEU A 260 8.24 -18.94 4.44
CA LEU A 260 8.72 -17.76 5.17
C LEU A 260 10.01 -17.19 4.58
N CYS A 261 10.82 -18.04 3.95
CA CYS A 261 12.07 -17.67 3.33
C CYS A 261 11.85 -17.43 1.82
N PRO A 262 12.27 -16.30 1.25
CA PRO A 262 12.24 -16.10 -0.20
C PRO A 262 13.15 -17.13 -0.86
N SER A 263 12.58 -18.09 -1.58
CA SER A 263 13.37 -19.04 -2.37
C SER A 263 14.17 -18.24 -3.40
N SER A 264 15.50 -18.24 -3.27
CA SER A 264 16.36 -17.46 -4.17
C SER A 264 16.30 -18.05 -5.58
N LEU A 265 15.93 -17.21 -6.55
CA LEU A 265 16.11 -17.50 -7.97
C LEU A 265 17.62 -17.46 -8.26
N GLY A 266 18.29 -18.61 -8.10
CA GLY A 266 19.75 -18.73 -8.26
C GLY A 266 20.51 -18.29 -7.01
N ASN A 267 20.84 -19.27 -6.17
CA ASN A 267 21.61 -19.19 -4.93
C ASN A 267 22.71 -18.11 -4.95
N VAL A 268 22.60 -17.14 -4.03
CA VAL A 268 23.57 -16.71 -2.99
C VAL A 268 22.92 -15.49 -2.33
N GLY A 269 22.20 -15.70 -1.21
CA GLY A 269 21.53 -14.62 -0.49
C GLY A 269 21.08 -15.07 0.89
N ASP A 270 20.79 -14.09 1.74
CA ASP A 270 20.27 -14.30 3.09
C ASP A 270 18.89 -14.97 3.02
N ASN A 271 18.88 -16.31 3.18
CA ASN A 271 17.67 -17.13 3.21
C ASN A 271 16.95 -17.06 4.57
N ASN A 272 17.34 -16.14 5.45
CA ASN A 272 16.62 -15.96 6.71
C ASN A 272 15.22 -15.40 6.46
N PRO A 273 14.24 -15.79 7.28
CA PRO A 273 12.90 -15.21 7.23
C PRO A 273 12.98 -13.69 7.49
N TRP A 274 11.96 -12.96 7.06
CA TRP A 274 11.81 -11.57 7.50
C TRP A 274 11.50 -11.51 8.98
N GLU A 275 12.02 -10.49 9.66
CA GLU A 275 11.68 -10.24 11.05
C GLU A 275 10.16 -10.07 11.20
N PRO A 276 9.54 -10.70 12.21
CA PRO A 276 8.12 -10.49 12.48
C PRO A 276 7.89 -9.04 12.90
N LEU A 277 6.79 -8.45 12.44
CA LEU A 277 6.39 -7.09 12.82
C LEU A 277 5.80 -7.01 14.23
N GLY A 278 5.48 -8.18 14.79
CA GLY A 278 4.87 -8.37 16.11
C GLY A 278 3.76 -9.42 16.07
N SER A 279 3.21 -9.69 17.25
CA SER A 279 1.99 -10.48 17.43
C SER A 279 0.87 -9.55 17.89
N PHE A 280 -0.27 -9.63 17.22
CA PHE A 280 -1.40 -8.73 17.41
C PHE A 280 -2.66 -9.54 17.64
N LEU A 281 -3.59 -9.00 18.44
CA LEU A 281 -4.93 -9.57 18.53
C LEU A 281 -5.63 -9.41 17.18
N ARG A 282 -6.47 -10.37 16.79
CA ARG A 282 -7.26 -10.27 15.53
C ARG A 282 -8.15 -9.03 15.44
N THR A 283 -8.49 -8.45 16.60
CA THR A 283 -9.29 -7.22 16.73
C THR A 283 -8.46 -5.95 16.91
N ASP A 284 -7.12 -6.04 16.84
CA ASP A 284 -6.23 -4.89 17.02
C ASP A 284 -5.93 -4.19 15.67
N PRO A 285 -6.49 -3.00 15.43
CA PRO A 285 -6.26 -2.26 14.18
C PRO A 285 -4.81 -1.75 14.05
N SER A 286 -4.03 -1.72 15.13
CA SER A 286 -2.62 -1.29 15.09
C SER A 286 -1.76 -2.21 14.21
N SER A 287 -2.20 -3.45 13.97
CA SER A 287 -1.63 -4.38 13.00
C SER A 287 -1.53 -3.78 11.58
N VAL A 288 -2.57 -3.05 11.15
CA VAL A 288 -2.61 -2.37 9.84
C VAL A 288 -1.63 -1.20 9.83
N ALA A 289 -1.68 -0.35 10.86
CA ALA A 289 -0.77 0.79 11.01
C ALA A 289 0.71 0.36 11.05
N ARG A 290 1.02 -0.77 11.68
CA ARG A 290 2.37 -1.34 11.75
C ARG A 290 2.90 -1.69 10.36
N ARG A 291 2.07 -2.32 9.51
CA ARG A 291 2.44 -2.64 8.13
C ARG A 291 2.66 -1.39 7.29
N HIS A 292 1.80 -0.38 7.42
CA HIS A 292 2.00 0.92 6.74
C HIS A 292 3.33 1.58 7.16
N ARG A 293 3.65 1.55 8.45
CA ARG A 293 4.92 2.08 8.96
C ARG A 293 6.13 1.33 8.39
N GLU A 294 6.09 0.00 8.44
CA GLU A 294 7.14 -0.87 7.90
C GLU A 294 7.36 -0.66 6.39
N ASP A 295 6.28 -0.44 5.65
CA ASP A 295 6.30 -0.12 4.23
C ASP A 295 6.88 1.29 3.95
N ASN A 296 6.68 2.25 4.85
CA ASN A 296 7.23 3.60 4.75
C ASN A 296 8.73 3.63 5.04
N GLU A 297 9.16 2.94 6.10
CA GLU A 297 10.56 2.90 6.57
C GLU A 297 11.48 2.11 5.64
N PHE A 298 10.92 1.19 4.84
CA PHE A 298 11.70 0.40 3.90
C PHE A 298 12.35 1.26 2.80
N MET A 299 13.66 1.10 2.60
CA MET A 299 14.39 1.63 1.44
C MET A 299 15.15 0.48 0.75
N PRO A 300 14.90 0.21 -0.54
CA PRO A 300 15.66 -0.82 -1.26
C PRO A 300 17.14 -0.43 -1.33
N ASN A 301 18.03 -1.42 -1.25
CA ASN A 301 19.48 -1.20 -1.27
C ASN A 301 20.01 -0.26 -0.17
N ALA A 302 19.39 -0.20 1.01
CA ALA A 302 19.84 0.66 2.12
C ALA A 302 21.33 0.48 2.46
N GLN A 303 21.87 -0.73 2.32
CA GLN A 303 23.29 -1.02 2.51
C GLN A 303 24.19 -0.37 1.44
N ALA A 304 23.74 -0.25 0.18
CA ALA A 304 24.49 0.43 -0.88
C ALA A 304 24.57 1.94 -0.64
N LEU A 305 23.50 2.54 -0.08
CA LEU A 305 23.50 3.94 0.36
C LEU A 305 24.48 4.16 1.52
N HIS A 306 24.56 3.21 2.47
CA HIS A 306 25.51 3.28 3.58
C HIS A 306 26.97 3.28 3.10
N VAL A 307 27.30 2.48 2.07
CA VAL A 307 28.64 2.46 1.46
C VAL A 307 28.97 3.79 0.76
N GLN A 308 28.00 4.48 0.17
CA GLN A 308 28.20 5.82 -0.42
C GLN A 308 28.40 6.93 0.62
N THR A 309 27.92 6.74 1.85
CA THR A 309 28.13 7.69 2.96
C THR A 309 29.45 7.49 3.69
N LEU A 310 30.18 6.40 3.41
CA LEU A 310 31.57 6.29 3.86
C LEU A 310 32.38 7.39 3.15
N PRO A 311 33.25 8.13 3.87
CA PRO A 311 34.12 9.11 3.24
C PRO A 311 35.03 8.37 2.26
N THR A 312 34.70 8.44 0.97
CA THR A 312 35.61 8.01 -0.09
C THR A 312 36.87 8.88 0.04
N SER A 313 38.03 8.26 0.22
CA SER A 313 39.31 8.93 0.49
C SER A 313 39.64 10.06 -0.51
N SER A 314 39.05 10.01 -1.70
CA SER A 314 39.16 11.04 -2.74
C SER A 314 38.61 12.42 -2.33
N ARG A 315 37.61 12.50 -1.43
CA ARG A 315 37.07 13.79 -0.95
C ARG A 315 37.97 14.46 0.09
N SER A 316 38.68 13.68 0.91
CA SER A 316 39.69 14.18 1.85
C SER A 316 41.01 14.58 1.15
N GLU A 317 41.32 13.95 0.01
CA GLU A 317 42.46 14.34 -0.83
C GLU A 317 42.23 15.66 -1.60
N LEU A 318 41.02 15.91 -2.09
CA LEU A 318 40.69 17.19 -2.75
C LEU A 318 40.80 18.40 -1.80
N GLY A 319 40.33 18.26 -0.55
CA GLY A 319 40.44 19.32 0.45
C GLY A 319 41.88 19.57 0.95
N SER A 320 42.77 18.58 0.83
CA SER A 320 44.19 18.73 1.21
C SER A 320 45.04 19.32 0.09
N VAL A 321 44.74 19.04 -1.18
CA VAL A 321 45.37 19.68 -2.34
C VAL A 321 44.97 21.17 -2.44
N GLU A 322 43.72 21.52 -2.12
CA GLU A 322 43.24 22.90 -2.16
C GLU A 322 43.80 23.75 -1.01
N ASN A 323 43.99 23.16 0.18
CA ASN A 323 44.68 23.82 1.30
C ASN A 323 46.19 24.02 1.05
N GLN A 324 46.87 23.09 0.38
CA GLN A 324 48.28 23.28 0.00
C GLN A 324 48.47 24.40 -1.04
N ARG A 325 47.51 24.60 -1.95
CA ARG A 325 47.52 25.73 -2.90
C ARG A 325 47.22 27.08 -2.24
N HIS A 326 46.36 27.10 -1.21
CA HIS A 326 46.08 28.34 -0.47
C HIS A 326 47.22 28.78 0.45
N LEU A 327 47.98 27.85 1.02
CA LEU A 327 49.13 28.16 1.88
C LEU A 327 50.36 28.64 1.10
N SER A 328 50.54 28.17 -0.14
CA SER A 328 51.62 28.63 -1.03
C SER A 328 51.40 30.07 -1.51
N HIS A 329 50.16 30.46 -1.85
CA HIS A 329 49.85 31.85 -2.23
C HIS A 329 49.88 32.86 -1.06
N ARG A 330 49.76 32.40 0.19
CA ARG A 330 49.80 33.29 1.36
C ARG A 330 51.23 33.66 1.79
N ALA A 331 52.23 32.84 1.43
CA ALA A 331 53.64 33.14 1.70
C ALA A 331 54.19 34.26 0.81
N GLU A 332 53.65 34.44 -0.41
CA GLU A 332 54.12 35.46 -1.36
C GLU A 332 53.56 36.87 -1.11
N ARG A 333 52.50 37.03 -0.30
CA ARG A 333 51.84 38.34 -0.06
C ARG A 333 52.33 39.11 1.17
N ASN A 334 53.27 38.57 1.96
CA ASN A 334 53.79 39.25 3.15
C ASN A 334 54.97 40.20 2.87
N GLY A 335 55.27 40.50 1.60
CA GLY A 335 56.37 41.37 1.19
C GLY A 335 55.94 42.56 0.34
N ALA A 336 54.94 43.35 0.76
CA ALA A 336 54.73 44.67 0.16
C ALA A 336 54.02 45.64 1.12
N SER A 337 54.66 46.78 1.33
CA SER A 337 54.35 47.82 2.30
C SER A 337 53.13 48.69 1.93
N GLN A 338 52.34 49.00 2.96
CA GLN A 338 51.56 50.21 3.30
C GLN A 338 51.11 51.23 2.21
N GLY A 339 49.78 51.32 2.02
CA GLY A 339 48.88 52.52 2.03
C GLY A 339 49.12 53.76 1.13
N PRO A 340 48.17 54.73 1.02
CA PRO A 340 46.91 54.88 1.76
C PRO A 340 45.65 55.12 0.88
N ALA A 341 44.55 55.46 1.57
CA ALA A 341 43.15 55.27 1.21
C ALA A 341 42.46 56.42 0.46
N GLN A 342 41.34 56.12 -0.20
CA GLN A 342 40.27 57.08 -0.48
C GLN A 342 38.88 56.42 -0.38
N ARG A 343 38.03 56.99 0.49
CA ARG A 343 36.58 56.77 0.57
C ARG A 343 35.90 57.65 -0.46
N HIS A 344 34.77 57.23 -1.04
CA HIS A 344 33.60 58.09 -1.26
C HIS A 344 32.31 57.27 -1.46
N HIS A 345 31.22 57.88 -1.01
CA HIS A 345 29.86 57.40 -0.78
C HIS A 345 28.92 57.66 -2.00
N PRO A 346 27.60 57.36 -1.93
CA PRO A 346 26.73 56.92 -3.05
C PRO A 346 25.80 58.02 -3.62
N TYR A 347 25.13 57.74 -4.75
CA TYR A 347 23.90 58.42 -5.23
C TYR A 347 23.09 57.48 -6.16
N GLY A 348 21.76 57.37 -5.97
CA GLY A 348 20.77 56.81 -6.94
C GLY A 348 20.31 57.89 -7.94
N PRO A 349 19.08 57.89 -8.53
CA PRO A 349 18.07 56.83 -8.77
C PRO A 349 17.51 56.77 -10.24
N ASP A 350 16.99 55.60 -10.65
CA ASP A 350 15.78 55.26 -11.47
C ASP A 350 15.39 56.01 -12.79
N PRO A 351 14.27 55.69 -13.49
CA PRO A 351 14.07 54.67 -14.54
C PRO A 351 13.73 55.27 -15.95
N THR A 352 13.58 54.45 -16.99
CA THR A 352 12.80 54.82 -18.19
C THR A 352 12.09 53.65 -18.89
N HIS A 353 10.79 53.84 -19.07
CA HIS A 353 9.84 53.10 -19.91
C HIS A 353 10.24 53.01 -21.39
N VAL A 354 9.82 51.94 -22.09
CA VAL A 354 9.08 52.05 -23.37
C VAL A 354 8.07 50.89 -23.52
N LEU A 355 6.80 51.26 -23.74
CA LEU A 355 5.66 50.45 -24.16
C LEU A 355 5.47 50.54 -25.69
N ARG A 356 4.66 49.60 -26.22
CA ARG A 356 3.87 49.58 -27.49
C ARG A 356 4.40 48.62 -28.58
N THR A 357 3.59 47.87 -29.31
CA THR A 357 2.11 47.79 -29.46
C THR A 357 1.72 46.50 -30.20
N HIS A 358 0.53 45.98 -29.90
CA HIS A 358 -0.24 45.03 -30.69
C HIS A 358 -0.49 45.47 -32.14
N ARG A 359 -0.70 44.50 -33.04
CA ARG A 359 -1.92 44.45 -33.86
C ARG A 359 -2.26 43.04 -34.35
N THR A 360 -3.53 42.75 -34.22
CA THR A 360 -4.31 41.59 -34.66
C THR A 360 -4.69 41.66 -36.14
N SER A 361 -4.78 40.50 -36.78
CA SER A 361 -5.90 40.10 -37.65
C SER A 361 -5.92 38.58 -37.73
#